data_AF-A0A355WLF6-F1
#
_entry.id   AF-A0A355WLF6-F1
#
_cell.length_a   1.000
_cell.length_b   1.000
_cell.length_c   1.000
_cell.angle_alpha   90.00
_cell.angle_beta   90.00
_cell.angle_gamma   90.00
#
_symmetry.space_group_name_H-M   'P 1'
#
loop_
_entity.id
_entity.type
_entity.pdbx_description
1 polymer ?
#
loop_
_entity_poly.entity_id
_entity_poly.type
_entity_poly.pdbx_seq_one_letter_code
_entity_poly.pdbx_strand_id
1 'polypeptide(L)' 'LVAPVTVGRDAMTGSGSVITQDVPAEAMAIGRSKQVNKPGLAVRLMDRLLTIKANKLKG' A
#
# COMPACT_ATOMS: atom_id res chain seq x y z
N LEU A 1 0.53 -8.71 -8.97
CA LEU A 1 0.69 -8.74 -10.44
C LEU A 1 -0.66 -8.42 -11.06
N VAL A 2 -0.69 -7.62 -12.13
CA VAL A 2 -1.91 -7.32 -12.89
C VAL A 2 -1.67 -7.77 -14.32
N ALA A 3 -2.45 -8.73 -14.80
CA ALA A 3 -2.29 -9.25 -16.15
C ALA A 3 -2.82 -8.25 -17.21
N PRO A 4 -2.30 -8.30 -18.45
CA PRO A 4 -1.15 -9.11 -18.90
C PRO A 4 0.19 -8.44 -18.55
N VAL A 5 1.14 -9.23 -18.03
CA VAL A 5 2.55 -8.85 -17.79
C VAL A 5 3.45 -10.08 -17.91
N THR A 6 4.68 -9.89 -18.36
CA THR A 6 5.74 -10.92 -18.42
C THR A 6 6.73 -10.72 -17.28
N VAL A 7 7.07 -11.81 -16.59
CA VAL A 7 8.13 -11.83 -15.57
C VAL A 7 9.24 -12.74 -16.07
N GLY A 8 10.43 -12.18 -16.31
CA GLY A 8 11.58 -12.90 -16.83
C GLY A 8 12.12 -13.94 -15.84
N ARG A 9 12.94 -14.86 -16.37
CA ARG A 9 13.64 -15.85 -15.54
C ARG A 9 14.51 -15.14 -14.49
N ASP A 10 14.55 -15.69 -13.29
CA ASP A 10 15.34 -15.18 -12.15
C ASP A 10 15.02 -13.71 -11.77
N ALA A 11 13.89 -13.16 -12.22
CA ALA A 11 13.41 -11.86 -11.80
C ALA A 11 12.81 -11.90 -10.39
N MET A 12 12.86 -10.78 -9.67
CA MET A 12 12.33 -10.64 -8.31
C MET A 12 11.32 -9.50 -8.20
N THR A 13 10.23 -9.72 -7.47
CA THR A 13 9.27 -8.66 -7.15
C THR A 13 9.31 -8.32 -5.66
N GLY A 14 9.34 -7.03 -5.34
CA GLY A 14 9.33 -6.58 -3.95
C GLY A 14 7.99 -6.84 -3.28
N SER A 15 8.01 -7.24 -2.00
CA SER A 15 6.78 -7.49 -1.23
C SER A 15 5.87 -6.26 -1.15
N GLY A 16 4.58 -6.49 -1.40
CA GLY A 16 3.56 -5.44 -1.45
C GLY A 16 3.59 -4.60 -2.73
N SER A 17 4.36 -4.99 -3.76
CA SER A 17 4.36 -4.30 -5.05
C SER A 17 3.15 -4.66 -5.90
N VAL A 18 2.55 -3.66 -6.52
CA VAL A 18 1.60 -3.85 -7.63
C VAL A 18 2.39 -3.68 -8.93
N ILE A 19 2.56 -4.76 -9.67
CA ILE A 19 3.32 -4.79 -10.93
C ILE A 19 2.35 -4.74 -12.10
N THR A 20 2.49 -3.72 -12.94
CA THR A 20 1.63 -3.42 -14.12
C THR A 20 2.42 -3.29 -15.42
N GLN A 21 3.74 -3.52 -15.37
CA GLN A 21 4.65 -3.51 -16.52
C GLN A 21 5.53 -4.74 -16.44
N ASP A 22 6.10 -5.13 -17.57
CA ASP A 22 6.99 -6.28 -17.65
C ASP A 22 8.22 -6.12 -16.75
N VAL A 23 8.66 -7.22 -16.17
CA VAL A 23 9.88 -7.30 -15.37
C VAL A 23 10.90 -8.12 -16.16
N PRO A 24 12.00 -7.52 -16.66
CA PRO A 24 13.03 -8.23 -17.39
C PRO A 24 13.65 -9.38 -16.56
N ALA A 25 14.29 -10.33 -17.24
CA ALA A 25 15.04 -11.39 -16.58
C ALA A 25 16.12 -10.80 -15.65
N GLU A 26 16.36 -11.48 -14.52
CA GLU A 26 17.34 -11.09 -13.50
C GLU A 26 17.12 -9.71 -12.84
N ALA A 27 16.00 -9.01 -13.17
CA ALA A 27 15.70 -7.68 -12.64
C ALA A 27 14.87 -7.73 -11.35
N MET A 28 15.03 -6.72 -10.50
CA MET A 28 14.15 -6.49 -9.34
C MET A 28 13.15 -5.37 -9.63
N ALA A 29 11.86 -5.64 -9.50
CA ALA A 29 10.79 -4.65 -9.61
C ALA A 29 10.18 -4.29 -8.26
N ILE A 30 10.11 -2.98 -7.95
CA ILE A 30 9.50 -2.43 -6.73
C ILE A 30 8.45 -1.38 -7.11
N GLY A 31 7.18 -1.71 -6.88
CA GLY A 31 6.03 -0.87 -7.22
C GLY A 31 5.28 -0.39 -5.97
N ARG A 32 6.00 0.16 -4.98
CA ARG A 32 5.42 0.68 -3.73
C ARG A 32 5.99 2.07 -3.40
N SER A 33 5.21 2.89 -2.69
CA SER A 33 5.70 4.18 -2.22
C SER A 33 6.76 4.03 -1.13
N LYS A 34 7.62 5.04 -0.99
CA LYS A 34 8.53 5.13 0.16
C LYS A 34 7.71 5.26 1.43
N GLN A 35 8.12 4.53 2.47
CA GLN A 35 7.47 4.62 3.76
C GLN A 35 7.62 6.04 4.33
N VAL A 36 6.53 6.57 4.89
CA VAL A 36 6.51 7.83 5.62
C VAL A 36 5.83 7.58 6.97
N ASN A 37 6.52 7.92 8.05
CA ASN A 37 5.96 7.86 9.39
C ASN A 37 5.31 9.21 9.74
N LYS A 38 4.09 9.17 10.30
CA LYS A 38 3.37 10.35 10.80
C LYS A 38 3.06 10.18 12.28
N PRO A 39 4.00 10.52 13.19
CA PRO A 39 3.85 10.30 14.63
C PRO A 39 2.56 10.93 15.18
N GLY A 40 1.84 10.18 16.02
CA GLY A 40 0.60 10.64 16.67
C GLY A 40 -0.64 10.75 15.78
N LEU A 41 -0.53 10.61 14.45
CA LEU A 41 -1.68 10.78 13.55
C LEU A 41 -2.77 9.71 13.77
N ALA A 42 -2.36 8.46 14.06
CA ALA A 42 -3.29 7.36 14.28
C ALA A 42 -4.25 7.64 15.46
N VAL A 43 -3.70 8.06 16.61
CA VAL A 43 -4.48 8.41 17.81
C VAL A 43 -5.44 9.56 17.50
N ARG A 44 -4.93 10.65 16.91
CA ARG A 44 -5.74 11.82 16.53
C ARG A 44 -6.92 11.46 15.61
N LEU A 45 -6.70 10.55 14.65
CA LEU A 45 -7.76 10.11 13.74
C LEU A 45 -8.80 9.27 14.48
N MET A 46 -8.37 8.36 15.34
CA MET A 46 -9.26 7.48 16.09
C MET A 46 -10.17 8.27 17.04
N ASP A 47 -9.63 9.21 17.81
CA ASP A 47 -10.39 10.06 18.72
C ASP A 47 -11.49 10.83 17.97
N ARG A 48 -11.14 11.35 16.78
CA ARG A 48 -12.08 12.04 15.90
C ARG A 48 -13.19 11.11 15.41
N LEU A 49 -12.85 9.92 14.93
CA LEU A 49 -13.83 8.95 14.41
C LEU A 49 -14.78 8.45 15.51
N LEU A 50 -14.27 8.21 16.71
CA LEU A 50 -15.09 7.84 17.88
C LEU A 50 -16.08 8.95 18.24
N THR A 51 -15.62 10.21 18.23
CA THR A 51 -16.49 11.37 18.48
C THR A 51 -17.60 11.47 17.43
N ILE A 52 -17.28 11.30 16.15
CA ILE A 52 -18.26 11.32 15.04
C ILE A 52 -19.26 10.17 15.22
N LYS A 53 -18.81 8.96 15.53
CA LYS A 53 -19.68 7.80 15.76
C LYS A 53 -20.63 8.06 16.93
N ALA A 54 -20.12 8.59 18.05
CA ALA A 54 -20.93 8.91 19.22
C ALA A 54 -22.02 9.95 18.90
N ASN A 55 -21.69 10.96 18.10
CA ASN A 55 -22.66 11.97 17.66
C ASN A 55 -23.73 11.39 16.72
N LYS A 56 -23.35 10.47 15.81
CA LYS A 56 -24.29 9.79 14.92
C LYS A 56 -25.25 8.84 15.65
N LEU A 57 -24.83 8.27 16.78
CA LEU A 57 -25.68 7.38 17.59
C LEU A 57 -26.67 8.13 18.49
N LYS A 58 -26.48 9.45 18.68
CA LYS A 58 -27.32 10.29 19.55
C LYS A 58 -28.44 11.03 18.81
N GLY A 59 -28.46 11.01 17.48
CA GLY A 59 -29.51 11.60 16.63
C GLY A 59 -30.25 10.51 15.89
#